data_AF-A0A8S2YP68-F1
#
_entry.id   AF-A0A8S2YP68-F1
#
_cell.length_a   1.000
_cell.length_b   1.000
_cell.length_c   1.000
_cell.angle_alpha   90.00
_cell.angle_beta   90.00
_cell.angle_gamma   90.00
#
_symmetry.space_group_name_H-M   'P 1'
#
loop_
_entity.id
_entity.type
_entity.pdbx_description
1 polymer ?
#
loop_
_entity_poly.entity_id
_entity_poly.type
_entity_poly.pdbx_seq_one_letter_code
_entity_poly.pdbx_strand_id
1 'polypeptide(L)'
;SPTSTAPTRRRPSTLDLQRWALKAAKELHMEAFHAAHGWVNNFKARYHVISRRVTNIVTRHKIENPDEILKAENDFLDSFYKSSSRFSPSEILNTDQVGVERELYSKRTLSAEGEKKVFGTVRFKNAMPHSYTSQPTISLEGKLVGPMYLCLQEPKDKMGELVKRGLFEPENVVITCSSSGKLTSSLVRYWRDNCLLPFVGNKCLLLSDSWPGQSGEDLYSEEGCDGKKLQRLEIPPKTTSDLQPLDCYTNPQIKNFIKKCYQRVALDELDVD
;
A
#
# COMPACT_ATOMS: atom_id res chain seq x y z
N SER A 1 -25.18 4.02 20.55
CA SER A 1 -25.53 5.15 19.66
C SER A 1 -24.50 5.24 18.56
N PRO A 2 -24.84 4.99 17.28
CA PRO A 2 -23.87 5.08 16.21
C PRO A 2 -23.73 6.56 15.83
N THR A 3 -22.57 7.13 16.14
CA THR A 3 -22.15 8.44 15.62
C THR A 3 -22.03 8.35 14.11
N SER A 4 -23.06 8.85 13.43
CA SER A 4 -23.03 9.21 12.01
C SER A 4 -21.91 10.23 11.80
N THR A 5 -20.77 9.78 11.28
CA THR A 5 -19.80 10.67 10.64
C THR A 5 -20.16 10.72 9.17
N ALA A 6 -20.95 11.72 8.79
CA ALA A 6 -21.14 12.09 7.39
C ALA A 6 -19.76 12.16 6.68
N PRO A 7 -19.67 11.80 5.39
CA PRO A 7 -18.41 11.86 4.67
C PRO A 7 -17.97 13.32 4.62
N THR A 8 -16.94 13.66 5.40
CA THR A 8 -16.47 15.04 5.45
C THR A 8 -15.89 15.40 4.10
N ARG A 9 -16.56 16.34 3.40
CA ARG A 9 -15.98 17.13 2.30
C ARG A 9 -14.54 17.51 2.65
N ARG A 10 -13.66 17.53 1.65
CA ARG A 10 -12.25 17.94 1.79
C ARG A 10 -12.16 19.15 2.70
N ARG A 11 -11.48 18.99 3.86
CA ARG A 11 -11.26 20.11 4.78
C ARG A 11 -10.35 21.14 4.09
N PRO A 12 -10.66 22.44 4.19
CA PRO A 12 -9.92 23.50 3.51
C PRO A 12 -8.49 23.61 4.05
N SER A 13 -7.55 23.81 3.15
CA SER A 13 -6.19 24.21 3.48
C SER A 13 -6.12 25.71 3.83
N THR A 14 -4.97 26.17 4.32
CA THR A 14 -4.67 27.61 4.51
C THR A 14 -4.91 28.42 3.23
N LEU A 15 -4.56 27.85 2.07
CA LEU A 15 -4.76 28.50 0.78
C LEU A 15 -6.24 28.57 0.40
N ASP A 16 -7.02 27.53 0.73
CA ASP A 16 -8.46 27.52 0.49
C ASP A 16 -9.16 28.59 1.34
N LEU A 17 -8.74 28.77 2.60
CA LEU A 17 -9.19 29.87 3.47
C LEU A 17 -8.90 31.26 2.88
N GLN A 18 -7.70 31.48 2.35
CA GLN A 18 -7.36 32.75 1.69
C GLN A 18 -8.23 33.00 0.46
N ARG A 19 -8.42 31.97 -0.38
CA ARG A 19 -9.28 32.06 -1.57
C ARG A 19 -10.73 32.38 -1.21
N TRP A 20 -11.28 31.73 -0.18
CA TRP A 20 -12.63 32.00 0.30
C TRP A 20 -12.78 33.41 0.86
N ALA A 21 -11.78 33.89 1.60
CA ALA A 21 -11.77 35.25 2.14
C ALA A 21 -11.76 36.31 1.03
N LEU A 22 -10.94 36.13 -0.01
CA LEU A 22 -10.90 37.02 -1.16
C LEU A 22 -12.21 37.00 -1.95
N LYS A 23 -12.84 35.83 -2.10
CA LYS A 23 -14.15 35.71 -2.75
C LYS A 23 -15.23 36.46 -1.96
N ALA A 24 -15.30 36.25 -0.65
CA ALA A 24 -16.24 36.95 0.23
C ALA A 24 -16.00 38.47 0.24
N ALA A 25 -14.73 38.90 0.26
CA ALA A 25 -14.39 40.32 0.18
C ALA A 25 -14.86 40.96 -1.13
N LYS A 26 -14.75 40.24 -2.25
CA LYS A 26 -15.28 40.69 -3.55
C LYS A 26 -16.80 40.81 -3.54
N GLU A 27 -17.50 39.84 -2.96
CA GLU A 27 -18.97 39.85 -2.82
C GLU A 27 -19.46 40.98 -1.89
N LEU A 28 -18.66 41.35 -0.89
CA LEU A 28 -18.95 42.43 0.06
C LEU A 28 -18.37 43.79 -0.37
N HIS A 29 -17.85 43.91 -1.60
CA HIS A 29 -17.23 45.12 -2.14
C HIS A 29 -16.09 45.70 -1.26
N MET A 30 -15.34 44.83 -0.58
CA MET A 30 -14.21 45.20 0.26
C MET A 30 -12.90 45.19 -0.55
N GLU A 31 -12.68 46.21 -1.38
CA GLU A 31 -11.55 46.28 -2.31
C GLU A 31 -10.18 46.38 -1.61
N ALA A 32 -10.14 46.91 -0.38
CA ALA A 32 -8.91 47.03 0.42
C ALA A 32 -8.59 45.78 1.26
N PHE A 33 -9.43 44.73 1.21
CA PHE A 33 -9.22 43.53 2.00
C PHE A 33 -8.09 42.67 1.43
N HIS A 34 -7.16 42.25 2.30
CA HIS A 34 -6.06 41.37 1.96
C HIS A 34 -6.11 40.11 2.82
N ALA A 35 -6.14 38.93 2.18
CA ALA A 35 -6.06 37.64 2.86
C ALA A 35 -4.60 37.31 3.29
N ALA A 36 -3.95 38.23 4.00
CA ALA A 36 -2.56 38.10 4.45
C ALA A 36 -2.39 37.01 5.54
N HIS A 37 -1.16 36.55 5.76
CA HIS A 37 -0.86 35.53 6.77
C HIS A 37 -1.37 35.89 8.17
N GLY A 38 -1.24 37.16 8.58
CA GLY A 38 -1.75 37.64 9.87
C GLY A 38 -3.26 37.49 9.99
N TRP A 39 -4.02 37.80 8.94
CA TRP A 39 -5.47 37.61 8.92
C TRP A 39 -5.83 36.13 9.05
N VAL A 40 -5.16 35.24 8.31
CA VAL A 40 -5.42 33.80 8.35
C VAL A 40 -5.11 33.22 9.73
N ASN A 41 -4.03 33.64 10.38
CA ASN A 41 -3.67 33.20 11.72
C ASN A 41 -4.70 33.67 12.76
N ASN A 42 -5.13 34.93 12.69
CA ASN A 42 -6.16 35.47 13.57
C ASN A 42 -7.53 34.79 13.36
N PHE A 43 -7.90 34.53 12.11
CA PHE A 43 -9.11 33.78 11.77
C PHE A 43 -9.06 32.37 12.38
N LYS A 44 -7.96 31.66 12.16
CA LYS A 44 -7.75 30.32 12.73
C LYS A 44 -7.82 30.31 14.25
N ALA A 45 -7.17 31.26 14.92
CA ALA A 45 -7.23 31.38 16.37
C ALA A 45 -8.65 31.65 16.87
N ARG A 46 -9.36 32.60 16.24
CA ARG A 46 -10.73 33.00 16.59
C ARG A 46 -11.75 31.87 16.45
N TYR A 47 -11.59 31.02 15.44
CA TYR A 47 -12.51 29.91 15.17
C TYR A 47 -11.96 28.54 15.60
N HIS A 48 -10.89 28.52 16.42
CA HIS A 48 -10.24 27.30 16.91
C HIS A 48 -9.85 26.30 15.80
N VAL A 49 -9.46 26.81 14.63
CA VAL A 49 -9.02 26.00 13.47
C VAL A 49 -7.51 25.81 13.52
N ILE A 50 -7.06 24.58 13.75
CA ILE A 50 -5.63 24.24 13.77
C ILE A 50 -5.21 23.50 12.50
N SER A 51 -3.94 23.69 12.09
CA SER A 51 -3.35 22.84 11.06
C SER A 51 -3.05 21.46 11.65
N ARG A 52 -3.45 20.41 10.95
CA ARG A 52 -3.19 19.02 11.32
C ARG A 52 -2.47 18.34 10.18
N ARG A 53 -1.55 17.44 10.52
CA ARG A 53 -0.98 16.52 9.54
C ARG A 53 -2.12 15.70 8.92
N VAL A 54 -2.14 15.59 7.59
CA VAL A 54 -3.05 14.68 6.89
C VAL A 54 -2.68 13.25 7.29
N THR A 55 -3.63 12.55 7.90
CA THR A 55 -3.44 11.16 8.36
C THR A 55 -3.81 10.18 7.26
N ASN A 56 -4.91 10.44 6.55
CA ASN A 56 -5.41 9.60 5.47
C ASN A 56 -5.72 10.46 4.24
N ILE A 57 -5.29 10.01 3.06
CA ILE A 57 -5.68 10.61 1.78
C ILE A 57 -6.76 9.71 1.17
N VAL A 58 -7.97 10.24 1.04
CA VAL A 58 -9.08 9.56 0.38
C VAL A 58 -9.33 10.18 -0.98
N THR A 59 -9.70 9.35 -1.96
CA THR A 59 -10.09 9.84 -3.29
C THR A 59 -11.41 10.59 -3.20
N ARG A 60 -11.61 11.57 -4.10
CA ARG A 60 -12.84 12.38 -4.16
C ARG A 60 -14.11 11.53 -4.24
N HIS A 61 -14.03 10.43 -5.00
CA HIS A 61 -15.11 9.47 -5.17
C HIS A 61 -15.51 8.76 -3.86
N LYS A 62 -14.56 8.52 -2.93
CA LYS A 62 -14.87 7.92 -1.61
C LYS A 62 -15.66 8.88 -0.71
N ILE A 63 -15.55 10.19 -0.96
CA ILE A 63 -16.32 11.22 -0.26
C ILE A 63 -17.69 11.44 -0.93
N GLU A 64 -17.75 11.36 -2.25
CA GLU A 64 -18.98 11.63 -3.02
C GLU A 64 -19.97 10.45 -2.99
N ASN A 65 -19.49 9.20 -2.99
CA ASN A 65 -20.34 8.00 -3.01
C ASN A 65 -20.07 7.05 -1.83
N PRO A 66 -20.29 7.50 -0.58
CA PRO A 66 -20.06 6.67 0.60
C PRO A 66 -20.95 5.42 0.63
N ASP A 67 -22.21 5.56 0.22
CA ASP A 67 -23.21 4.50 0.32
C ASP A 67 -22.94 3.36 -0.68
N GLU A 68 -22.43 3.68 -1.87
CA GLU A 68 -22.02 2.67 -2.87
C GLU A 68 -20.84 1.85 -2.36
N ILE A 69 -19.86 2.50 -1.70
CA ILE A 69 -18.69 1.83 -1.14
C ILE A 69 -19.11 0.95 0.03
N LEU A 70 -19.94 1.47 0.94
CA LEU A 70 -20.46 0.70 2.07
C LEU A 70 -21.29 -0.50 1.59
N LYS A 71 -22.10 -0.33 0.53
CA LYS A 71 -22.82 -1.43 -0.08
C LYS A 71 -21.87 -2.49 -0.66
N ALA A 72 -20.84 -2.07 -1.40
CA ALA A 72 -19.84 -3.00 -1.94
C ALA A 72 -19.08 -3.73 -0.84
N GLU A 73 -18.78 -3.07 0.27
CA GLU A 73 -18.16 -3.67 1.45
C GLU A 73 -19.06 -4.75 2.07
N ASN A 74 -20.33 -4.42 2.31
CA ASN A 74 -21.30 -5.37 2.86
C ASN A 74 -21.55 -6.56 1.92
N ASP A 75 -21.72 -6.32 0.62
CA ASP A 75 -21.93 -7.36 -0.39
C ASP A 75 -20.71 -8.33 -0.44
N PHE A 76 -19.49 -7.79 -0.30
CA PHE A 76 -18.28 -8.60 -0.20
C PHE A 76 -18.23 -9.41 1.09
N LEU A 77 -18.52 -8.80 2.25
CA LEU A 77 -18.54 -9.49 3.53
C LEU A 77 -19.56 -10.63 3.56
N ASP A 78 -20.76 -10.40 3.03
CA ASP A 78 -21.78 -11.43 2.88
C ASP A 78 -21.28 -12.60 2.01
N SER A 79 -20.63 -12.29 0.89
CA SER A 79 -20.04 -13.29 -0.01
C SER A 79 -18.90 -14.06 0.65
N PHE A 80 -18.09 -13.37 1.44
CA PHE A 80 -17.03 -13.95 2.26
C PHE A 80 -17.60 -14.91 3.28
N TYR A 81 -18.53 -14.51 4.15
CA TYR A 81 -19.10 -15.37 5.19
C TYR A 81 -19.85 -16.59 4.62
N LYS A 82 -20.55 -16.42 3.48
CA LYS A 82 -21.17 -17.54 2.76
C LYS A 82 -20.15 -18.54 2.23
N SER A 83 -19.00 -18.07 1.77
CA SER A 83 -17.96 -18.94 1.20
C SER A 83 -17.08 -19.56 2.28
N SER A 84 -16.63 -18.76 3.24
CA SER A 84 -15.66 -19.13 4.27
C SER A 84 -16.14 -20.25 5.19
N SER A 85 -17.46 -20.40 5.39
CA SER A 85 -18.06 -21.52 6.14
C SER A 85 -17.69 -22.91 5.62
N ARG A 86 -17.23 -23.03 4.36
CA ARG A 86 -16.83 -24.29 3.71
C ARG A 86 -15.32 -24.59 3.84
N PHE A 87 -14.56 -23.71 4.48
CA PHE A 87 -13.11 -23.76 4.60
C PHE A 87 -12.70 -23.67 6.06
N SER A 88 -11.63 -24.37 6.41
CA SER A 88 -10.94 -24.17 7.69
C SER A 88 -10.15 -22.86 7.68
N PRO A 89 -9.81 -22.28 8.84
CA PRO A 89 -9.00 -21.06 8.91
C PRO A 89 -7.65 -21.17 8.17
N SER A 90 -6.99 -22.32 8.17
CA SER A 90 -5.76 -22.56 7.40
C SER A 90 -5.95 -22.56 5.89
N GLU A 91 -7.17 -22.81 5.39
CA GLU A 91 -7.51 -22.84 3.96
C GLU A 91 -8.03 -21.48 3.45
N ILE A 92 -8.25 -20.50 4.33
CA ILE A 92 -8.67 -19.15 3.96
C ILE A 92 -7.43 -18.27 3.91
N LEU A 93 -7.09 -17.80 2.72
CA LEU A 93 -5.83 -17.14 2.44
C LEU A 93 -6.07 -15.72 1.97
N ASN A 94 -5.12 -14.84 2.29
CA ASN A 94 -5.06 -13.50 1.74
C ASN A 94 -3.67 -13.24 1.15
N THR A 95 -3.63 -12.60 -0.01
CA THR A 95 -2.38 -12.18 -0.66
C THR A 95 -2.52 -10.76 -1.21
N ASP A 96 -1.40 -10.06 -1.22
CA ASP A 96 -1.31 -8.68 -1.67
C ASP A 96 0.14 -8.30 -1.94
N GLN A 97 0.34 -7.31 -2.81
CA GLN A 97 1.65 -6.79 -3.15
C GLN A 97 1.99 -5.57 -2.30
N VAL A 98 3.23 -5.53 -1.82
CA VAL A 98 3.78 -4.38 -1.10
C VAL A 98 5.10 -3.93 -1.71
N GLY A 99 5.14 -2.67 -2.14
CA GLY A 99 6.38 -2.03 -2.58
C GLY A 99 7.31 -1.75 -1.39
N VAL A 100 8.58 -2.12 -1.55
CA VAL A 100 9.66 -1.88 -0.60
C VAL A 100 10.75 -1.07 -1.29
N GLU A 101 11.15 0.06 -0.69
CA GLU A 101 12.23 0.91 -1.19
C GLU A 101 13.58 0.20 -1.03
N ARG A 102 14.42 0.17 -2.08
CA ARG A 102 15.76 -0.45 -2.01
C ARG A 102 16.74 0.29 -1.11
N GLU A 103 16.54 1.59 -0.92
CA GLU A 103 17.34 2.40 -0.01
C GLU A 103 16.42 3.29 0.81
N LEU A 104 16.39 3.09 2.13
CA LEU A 104 15.67 3.97 3.04
C LEU A 104 16.55 5.16 3.42
N TYR A 105 16.03 6.37 3.22
CA TYR A 105 16.68 7.61 3.64
C TYR A 105 15.77 8.43 4.55
N SER A 106 16.37 9.24 5.42
CA SER A 106 15.58 10.16 6.24
C SER A 106 15.11 11.34 5.40
N LYS A 107 13.78 11.53 5.33
CA LYS A 107 13.17 12.74 4.73
C LYS A 107 13.37 14.00 5.58
N ARG A 108 14.08 13.90 6.70
CA ARG A 108 14.39 15.00 7.63
C ARG A 108 15.85 14.93 8.03
N THR A 109 16.52 16.07 8.04
CA THR A 109 17.86 16.21 8.59
C THR A 109 17.89 17.41 9.53
N LEU A 110 18.87 17.42 10.44
CA LEU A 110 19.13 18.58 11.28
C LEU A 110 19.98 19.55 10.46
N SER A 111 19.56 20.81 10.43
CA SER A 111 20.24 21.92 9.72
C SER A 111 20.24 23.15 10.62
N ALA A 112 21.20 24.04 10.40
CA ALA A 112 21.28 25.26 11.19
C ALA A 112 20.12 26.20 10.84
N GLU A 113 19.63 26.94 11.84
CA GLU A 113 18.55 27.90 11.63
C GLU A 113 18.96 28.95 10.59
N GLY A 114 18.12 29.16 9.57
CA GLY A 114 18.38 30.08 8.47
C GLY A 114 19.15 29.50 7.27
N GLU A 115 19.51 28.21 7.29
CA GLU A 115 20.12 27.57 6.11
C GLU A 115 19.16 27.51 4.92
N LYS A 116 19.59 28.08 3.79
CA LYS A 116 18.80 28.13 2.56
C LYS A 116 18.77 26.81 1.81
N LYS A 117 19.78 25.95 2.02
CA LYS A 117 19.91 24.65 1.34
C LYS A 117 20.29 23.61 2.37
N VAL A 118 19.50 22.55 2.41
CA VAL A 118 19.66 21.43 3.32
C VAL A 118 19.87 20.20 2.46
N PHE A 119 21.01 19.52 2.62
CA PHE A 119 21.37 18.35 1.83
C PHE A 119 21.22 17.08 2.66
N GLY A 120 20.67 16.03 2.05
CA GLY A 120 20.70 14.66 2.58
C GLY A 120 21.71 13.83 1.79
N THR A 121 22.38 12.90 2.46
CA THR A 121 23.29 11.92 1.86
C THR A 121 22.59 10.58 1.74
N VAL A 122 22.81 9.92 0.60
CA VAL A 122 22.38 8.55 0.30
C VAL A 122 23.59 7.82 -0.32
N ARG A 123 23.72 6.51 -0.08
CA ARG A 123 24.82 5.69 -0.62
C ARG A 123 24.71 5.62 -2.15
N PHE A 124 23.52 5.39 -2.70
CA PHE A 124 23.33 5.30 -4.15
C PHE A 124 22.15 6.14 -4.61
N LYS A 125 22.42 7.34 -5.14
CA LYS A 125 21.38 8.19 -5.76
C LYS A 125 20.56 7.47 -6.84
N ASN A 126 21.17 6.50 -7.52
CA ASN A 126 20.52 5.70 -8.55
C ASN A 126 19.59 4.61 -7.97
N ALA A 127 19.72 4.22 -6.70
CA ALA A 127 18.84 3.24 -6.04
C ALA A 127 17.52 3.87 -5.53
N MET A 128 17.48 5.19 -5.40
CA MET A 128 16.33 5.97 -4.94
C MET A 128 15.01 5.76 -5.69
N PRO A 129 14.99 5.60 -7.03
CA PRO A 129 13.76 5.32 -7.77
C PRO A 129 13.44 3.82 -7.82
N HIS A 130 14.30 2.95 -7.28
CA HIS A 130 14.14 1.52 -7.39
C HIS A 130 13.50 0.94 -6.12
N SER A 131 12.29 0.43 -6.28
CA SER A 131 11.62 -0.43 -5.30
C SER A 131 11.57 -1.85 -5.84
N TYR A 132 11.53 -2.81 -4.94
CA TYR A 132 11.11 -4.16 -5.28
C TYR A 132 9.72 -4.43 -4.70
N THR A 133 9.00 -5.35 -5.31
CA THR A 133 7.70 -5.79 -4.79
C THR A 133 7.89 -7.05 -3.97
N SER A 134 7.31 -7.05 -2.78
CA SER A 134 7.14 -8.25 -1.96
C SER A 134 5.68 -8.66 -2.00
N GLN A 135 5.38 -9.95 -2.13
CA GLN A 135 4.03 -10.50 -2.05
C GLN A 135 4.00 -11.63 -1.02
N PRO A 136 3.52 -11.35 0.21
CA PRO A 136 3.24 -12.38 1.18
C PRO A 136 1.90 -13.07 0.89
N THR A 137 1.74 -14.26 1.45
CA THR A 137 0.44 -14.91 1.60
C THR A 137 0.26 -15.30 3.06
N ILE A 138 -0.88 -14.96 3.64
CA ILE A 138 -1.21 -15.30 5.02
C ILE A 138 -2.52 -16.09 5.07
N SER A 139 -2.63 -17.01 6.01
CA SER A 139 -3.90 -17.67 6.33
C SER A 139 -4.70 -16.88 7.35
N LEU A 140 -5.99 -17.20 7.50
CA LEU A 140 -6.85 -16.62 8.53
C LEU A 140 -6.37 -16.96 9.96
N GLU A 141 -5.56 -18.01 10.14
CA GLU A 141 -4.87 -18.30 11.41
C GLU A 141 -3.74 -17.30 11.74
N GLY A 142 -3.41 -16.39 10.82
CA GLY A 142 -2.30 -15.45 10.97
C GLY A 142 -0.93 -16.07 10.69
N LYS A 143 -0.87 -17.20 9.97
CA LYS A 143 0.39 -17.83 9.56
C LYS A 143 0.77 -17.44 8.14
N LEU A 144 2.06 -17.26 7.87
CA LEU A 144 2.56 -17.18 6.50
C LEU A 144 2.37 -18.52 5.79
N VAL A 145 1.97 -18.47 4.53
CA VAL A 145 1.77 -19.65 3.67
C VAL A 145 2.73 -19.56 2.51
N GLY A 146 3.59 -20.58 2.39
CA GLY A 146 4.62 -20.64 1.36
C GLY A 146 5.74 -19.60 1.53
N PRO A 147 6.69 -19.58 0.57
CA PRO A 147 7.78 -18.61 0.54
C PRO A 147 7.26 -17.21 0.22
N MET A 148 8.00 -16.20 0.67
CA MET A 148 7.74 -14.81 0.26
C MET A 148 8.17 -14.61 -1.19
N TYR A 149 7.29 -14.04 -2.01
CA TYR A 149 7.62 -13.78 -3.41
C TYR A 149 8.19 -12.36 -3.57
N LEU A 150 9.40 -12.27 -4.10
CA LEU A 150 10.08 -11.00 -4.34
C LEU A 150 10.26 -10.76 -5.84
N CYS A 151 9.77 -9.63 -6.34
CA CYS A 151 10.01 -9.17 -7.69
C CYS A 151 10.96 -7.97 -7.67
N LEU A 152 12.20 -8.20 -8.08
CA LEU A 152 13.22 -7.16 -8.21
C LEU A 152 12.99 -6.32 -9.48
N GLN A 153 13.44 -5.07 -9.44
CA GLN A 153 13.42 -4.21 -10.61
C GLN A 153 14.71 -4.40 -11.43
N GLU A 154 14.63 -5.10 -12.57
CA GLU A 154 15.78 -5.40 -13.43
C GLU A 154 15.50 -5.06 -14.90
N PRO A 155 16.47 -4.49 -15.64
CA PRO A 155 16.29 -4.14 -17.06
C PRO A 155 15.88 -5.35 -17.92
N LYS A 156 15.03 -5.10 -18.92
CA LYS A 156 14.61 -6.10 -19.93
C LYS A 156 13.93 -7.35 -19.35
N ASP A 157 13.31 -7.23 -18.17
CA ASP A 157 12.59 -8.31 -17.48
C ASP A 157 13.46 -9.55 -17.23
N LYS A 158 14.79 -9.36 -17.10
CA LYS A 158 15.75 -10.45 -16.92
C LYS A 158 16.76 -10.10 -15.83
N MET A 159 16.98 -11.06 -14.94
CA MET A 159 18.02 -10.94 -13.93
C MET A 159 19.39 -11.11 -14.59
N GLY A 160 20.26 -10.12 -14.43
CA GLY A 160 21.61 -10.16 -14.97
C GLY A 160 22.45 -11.27 -14.33
N GLU A 161 23.37 -11.87 -15.09
CA GLU A 161 24.20 -12.98 -14.61
C GLU A 161 25.09 -12.60 -13.41
N LEU A 162 25.57 -11.35 -13.35
CA LEU A 162 26.32 -10.86 -12.19
C LEU A 162 25.44 -10.75 -10.94
N VAL A 163 24.17 -10.32 -11.10
CA VAL A 163 23.21 -10.24 -9.99
C VAL A 163 22.93 -11.64 -9.46
N LYS A 164 22.64 -12.61 -10.35
CA LYS A 164 22.39 -14.00 -9.95
C LYS A 164 23.55 -14.62 -9.15
N ARG A 165 24.79 -14.38 -9.57
CA ARG A 165 25.98 -14.96 -8.89
C ARG A 165 26.18 -14.45 -7.47
N GLY A 166 25.78 -13.22 -7.18
CA GLY A 166 25.90 -12.60 -5.86
C GLY A 166 24.59 -12.59 -5.06
N LEU A 167 23.50 -13.10 -5.63
CA LEU A 167 22.19 -13.05 -5.00
C LEU A 167 22.15 -14.03 -3.84
N PHE A 168 21.84 -13.52 -2.65
CA PHE A 168 21.48 -14.37 -1.53
C PHE A 168 20.09 -14.97 -1.78
N GLU A 169 20.03 -16.30 -1.87
CA GLU A 169 18.80 -17.06 -2.12
C GLU A 169 18.41 -17.85 -0.86
N PRO A 170 17.59 -17.28 0.03
CA PRO A 170 17.11 -18.00 1.19
C PRO A 170 15.97 -18.96 0.83
N GLU A 171 15.90 -20.10 1.51
CA GLU A 171 14.94 -21.19 1.22
C GLU A 171 13.47 -20.75 1.30
N ASN A 172 13.18 -19.71 2.08
CA ASN A 172 11.83 -19.20 2.31
C ASN A 172 11.45 -18.01 1.42
N VAL A 173 12.19 -17.78 0.34
CA VAL A 173 11.93 -16.70 -0.61
C VAL A 173 12.03 -17.22 -2.05
N VAL A 174 11.08 -16.81 -2.88
CA VAL A 174 11.15 -17.02 -4.33
C VAL A 174 11.42 -15.66 -4.97
N ILE A 175 12.56 -15.55 -5.67
CA ILE A 175 12.99 -14.29 -6.27
C ILE A 175 12.76 -14.33 -7.78
N THR A 176 12.17 -13.25 -8.30
CA THR A 176 12.00 -12.99 -9.73
C THR A 176 12.37 -11.54 -10.05
N CYS A 177 12.18 -11.12 -11.30
CA CYS A 177 12.35 -9.72 -11.67
C CYS A 177 11.41 -9.25 -12.79
N SER A 178 11.18 -7.95 -12.85
CA SER A 178 10.61 -7.25 -14.00
C SER A 178 11.23 -5.88 -14.16
N SER A 179 11.10 -5.29 -15.35
CA SER A 179 11.58 -3.94 -15.69
C SER A 179 11.00 -2.83 -14.81
N SER A 180 9.78 -3.04 -14.30
CA SER A 180 9.11 -2.09 -13.41
C SER A 180 9.19 -2.47 -11.94
N GLY A 181 9.69 -3.67 -11.60
CA GLY A 181 9.59 -4.26 -10.28
C GLY A 181 8.15 -4.65 -9.88
N LYS A 182 7.16 -4.49 -10.77
CA LYS A 182 5.75 -4.89 -10.55
C LYS A 182 5.49 -6.26 -11.17
N LEU A 183 4.44 -6.93 -10.69
CA LEU A 183 4.03 -8.19 -11.29
C LEU A 183 3.28 -7.99 -12.61
N THR A 184 3.50 -8.91 -13.54
CA THR A 184 2.70 -9.11 -14.75
C THR A 184 1.82 -10.35 -14.56
N SER A 185 0.85 -10.59 -15.44
CA SER A 185 0.03 -11.82 -15.38
C SER A 185 0.85 -13.11 -15.42
N SER A 186 1.97 -13.14 -16.16
CA SER A 186 2.88 -14.29 -16.17
C SER A 186 3.60 -14.47 -14.84
N LEU A 187 4.01 -13.38 -14.19
CA LEU A 187 4.62 -13.42 -12.87
C LEU A 187 3.64 -13.79 -11.76
N VAL A 188 2.35 -13.51 -11.94
CA VAL A 188 1.29 -14.02 -11.05
C VAL A 188 1.13 -15.54 -11.20
N ARG A 189 1.15 -16.08 -12.43
CA ARG A 189 1.18 -17.55 -12.64
C ARG A 189 2.40 -18.18 -11.98
N TYR A 190 3.57 -17.58 -12.17
CA TYR A 190 4.80 -18.05 -11.53
C TYR A 190 4.71 -18.02 -10.00
N TRP A 191 4.14 -16.95 -9.41
CA TRP A 191 3.84 -16.91 -7.97
C TRP A 191 2.90 -18.02 -7.54
N ARG A 192 1.79 -18.23 -8.25
CA ARG A 192 0.82 -19.28 -7.97
C ARG A 192 1.51 -20.64 -7.94
N ASP A 193 2.29 -20.96 -8.97
CA ASP A 193 2.90 -22.28 -9.15
C ASP A 193 4.02 -22.57 -8.14
N ASN A 194 4.79 -21.56 -7.75
CA ASN A 194 5.98 -21.75 -6.91
C ASN A 194 5.78 -21.36 -5.44
N CYS A 195 4.83 -20.48 -5.13
CA CYS A 195 4.62 -19.93 -3.79
C CYS A 195 3.30 -20.36 -3.17
N LEU A 196 2.26 -20.60 -3.97
CA LEU A 196 0.92 -20.94 -3.45
C LEU A 196 0.61 -22.43 -3.55
N LEU A 197 0.57 -22.98 -4.76
CA LEU A 197 0.12 -24.35 -5.01
C LEU A 197 0.88 -25.41 -4.20
N PRO A 198 2.22 -25.35 -4.02
CA PRO A 198 2.92 -26.36 -3.24
C PRO A 198 2.55 -26.37 -1.76
N PHE A 199 1.97 -25.27 -1.25
CA PHE A 199 1.75 -25.03 0.18
C PHE A 199 0.27 -25.03 0.58
N VAL A 200 -0.64 -25.26 -0.37
CA VAL A 200 -2.08 -25.40 -0.11
C VAL A 200 -2.53 -26.85 -0.28
N GLY A 201 -3.56 -27.25 0.46
CA GLY A 201 -4.20 -28.55 0.32
C GLY A 201 -5.03 -28.66 -0.97
N ASN A 202 -6.02 -29.56 -0.98
CA ASN A 202 -6.86 -29.80 -2.16
C ASN A 202 -7.82 -28.64 -2.48
N LYS A 203 -8.05 -27.73 -1.52
CA LYS A 203 -8.90 -26.56 -1.71
C LYS A 203 -8.37 -25.37 -0.90
N CYS A 204 -8.64 -24.15 -1.37
CA CYS A 204 -8.50 -22.95 -0.55
C CYS A 204 -9.42 -21.82 -1.05
N LEU A 205 -9.70 -20.87 -0.16
CA LEU A 205 -10.39 -19.63 -0.46
C LEU A 205 -9.35 -18.51 -0.48
N LEU A 206 -9.07 -17.93 -1.64
CA LEU A 206 -8.07 -16.88 -1.81
C LEU A 206 -8.74 -15.50 -1.91
N LEU A 207 -8.41 -14.60 -0.99
CA LEU A 207 -8.78 -13.19 -1.03
C LEU A 207 -7.64 -12.38 -1.68
N SER A 208 -7.94 -11.65 -2.75
CA SER A 208 -6.97 -10.75 -3.39
C SER A 208 -7.64 -9.52 -3.99
N ASP A 209 -6.85 -8.53 -4.40
CA ASP A 209 -7.33 -7.27 -4.96
C ASP A 209 -7.98 -7.44 -6.35
N SER A 210 -8.69 -6.41 -6.79
CA SER A 210 -9.39 -6.37 -8.08
C SER A 210 -8.48 -6.00 -9.26
N TRP A 211 -7.20 -6.40 -9.23
CA TRP A 211 -6.28 -6.06 -10.31
C TRP A 211 -6.48 -6.99 -11.52
N PRO A 212 -6.72 -6.46 -12.74
CA PRO A 212 -7.03 -7.28 -13.93
C PRO A 212 -5.96 -8.34 -14.25
N GLY A 213 -4.71 -8.11 -13.88
CA GLY A 213 -3.62 -9.07 -14.10
C GLY A 213 -3.78 -10.39 -13.32
N GLN A 214 -4.64 -10.40 -12.29
CA GLN A 214 -5.03 -11.59 -11.53
C GLN A 214 -6.39 -12.16 -11.96
N SER A 215 -7.13 -11.56 -12.90
CA SER A 215 -8.53 -11.94 -13.18
C SER A 215 -8.71 -12.90 -14.36
N GLY A 216 -7.64 -13.56 -14.80
CA GLY A 216 -7.73 -14.63 -15.80
C GLY A 216 -8.49 -15.84 -15.24
N GLU A 217 -9.53 -16.29 -15.94
CA GLU A 217 -10.35 -17.44 -15.51
C GLU A 217 -9.52 -18.73 -15.38
N ASP A 218 -8.51 -18.90 -16.22
CA ASP A 218 -7.61 -20.05 -16.22
C ASP A 218 -6.54 -20.00 -15.12
N LEU A 219 -6.35 -18.85 -14.47
CA LEU A 219 -5.36 -18.71 -13.40
C LEU A 219 -5.75 -19.51 -12.16
N TYR A 220 -7.04 -19.64 -11.89
CA TYR A 220 -7.57 -20.31 -10.70
C TYR A 220 -8.50 -21.48 -11.03
N SER A 221 -8.54 -21.90 -12.30
CA SER A 221 -9.25 -23.11 -12.70
C SER A 221 -8.58 -24.35 -12.09
N GLU A 222 -9.34 -25.43 -11.91
CA GLU A 222 -8.79 -26.69 -11.39
C GLU A 222 -7.69 -27.23 -12.32
N GLU A 223 -7.87 -27.14 -13.64
CA GLU A 223 -6.83 -27.51 -14.63
C GLU A 223 -5.56 -26.66 -14.46
N GLY A 224 -5.70 -25.35 -14.24
CA GLY A 224 -4.58 -24.44 -14.01
C GLY A 224 -3.92 -24.58 -12.64
N CYS A 225 -4.54 -25.30 -11.70
CA CYS A 225 -4.11 -25.42 -10.30
C CYS A 225 -3.82 -26.88 -9.90
N ASP A 226 -3.35 -27.72 -10.83
CA ASP A 226 -3.01 -29.13 -10.58
C ASP A 226 -4.16 -29.95 -9.96
N GLY A 227 -5.39 -29.69 -10.40
CA GLY A 227 -6.62 -30.32 -9.88
C GLY A 227 -7.07 -29.79 -8.51
N LYS A 228 -6.39 -28.79 -7.95
CA LYS A 228 -6.77 -28.16 -6.67
C LYS A 228 -7.89 -27.16 -6.89
N LYS A 229 -8.85 -27.15 -5.97
CA LYS A 229 -10.00 -26.25 -5.99
C LYS A 229 -9.66 -24.90 -5.35
N LEU A 230 -9.18 -23.98 -6.16
CA LEU A 230 -8.96 -22.59 -5.74
C LEU A 230 -10.23 -21.75 -5.98
N GLN A 231 -10.84 -21.26 -4.91
CA GLN A 231 -11.90 -20.27 -5.02
C GLN A 231 -11.33 -18.89 -4.73
N ARG A 232 -11.26 -18.00 -5.74
CA ARG A 232 -10.91 -16.59 -5.51
C ARG A 232 -12.14 -15.77 -5.14
N LEU A 233 -12.03 -14.96 -4.10
CA LEU A 233 -12.93 -13.84 -3.84
C LEU A 233 -12.17 -12.54 -4.07
N GLU A 234 -12.64 -11.78 -5.04
CA GLU A 234 -12.06 -10.48 -5.39
C GLU A 234 -12.55 -9.40 -4.42
N ILE A 235 -11.61 -8.72 -3.77
CA ILE A 235 -11.90 -7.56 -2.92
C ILE A 235 -12.30 -6.40 -3.83
N PRO A 236 -13.46 -5.75 -3.60
CA PRO A 236 -13.95 -4.70 -4.47
C PRO A 236 -12.93 -3.55 -4.64
N PRO A 237 -12.89 -2.92 -5.81
CA PRO A 237 -12.08 -1.73 -6.00
C PRO A 237 -12.42 -0.65 -4.96
N LYS A 238 -11.42 0.08 -4.47
CA LYS A 238 -11.55 1.23 -3.55
C LYS A 238 -11.96 0.88 -2.11
N THR A 239 -12.16 -0.39 -1.77
CA THR A 239 -12.41 -0.85 -0.39
C THR A 239 -11.15 -1.41 0.28
N THR A 240 -10.00 -1.38 -0.40
CA THR A 240 -8.72 -1.96 0.07
C THR A 240 -8.33 -1.50 1.47
N SER A 241 -8.50 -0.20 1.78
CA SER A 241 -8.15 0.36 3.10
C SER A 241 -8.96 -0.23 4.26
N ASP A 242 -10.05 -0.92 3.97
CA ASP A 242 -11.01 -1.42 4.96
C ASP A 242 -11.09 -2.95 4.91
N LEU A 243 -11.00 -3.54 3.71
CA LEU A 243 -11.23 -4.96 3.46
C LEU A 243 -9.98 -5.80 3.13
N GLN A 244 -8.82 -5.20 2.81
CA GLN A 244 -7.60 -5.94 2.45
C GLN A 244 -6.75 -6.21 3.70
N PRO A 245 -6.75 -7.45 4.26
CA PRO A 245 -6.09 -7.73 5.54
C PRO A 245 -4.58 -7.44 5.53
N LEU A 246 -3.89 -7.76 4.44
CA LEU A 246 -2.47 -7.47 4.30
C LEU A 246 -2.18 -5.97 4.38
N ASP A 247 -2.93 -5.13 3.68
CA ASP A 247 -2.76 -3.68 3.73
C ASP A 247 -3.11 -3.07 5.10
N CYS A 248 -4.18 -3.57 5.73
CA CYS A 248 -4.63 -3.06 7.02
C CYS A 248 -3.69 -3.45 8.17
N TYR A 249 -3.09 -4.64 8.15
CA TYR A 249 -2.43 -5.20 9.33
C TYR A 249 -0.99 -5.67 9.10
N THR A 250 -0.69 -6.37 8.00
CA THR A 250 0.58 -7.10 7.85
C THR A 250 1.65 -6.31 7.10
N ASN A 251 1.31 -5.70 5.96
CA ASN A 251 2.21 -4.88 5.15
C ASN A 251 2.84 -3.71 5.98
N PRO A 252 2.09 -3.01 6.84
CA PRO A 252 2.69 -2.00 7.73
C PRO A 252 3.73 -2.59 8.70
N GLN A 253 3.53 -3.81 9.19
CA GLN A 253 4.49 -4.47 10.09
C GLN A 253 5.80 -4.80 9.35
N ILE A 254 5.70 -5.35 8.14
CA ILE A 254 6.86 -5.61 7.28
C ILE A 254 7.66 -4.33 7.05
N LYS A 255 7.00 -3.24 6.64
CA LYS A 255 7.67 -1.94 6.42
C LYS A 255 8.32 -1.40 7.68
N ASN A 256 7.65 -1.52 8.83
CA ASN A 256 8.21 -1.09 10.11
C ASN A 256 9.40 -1.94 10.55
N PHE A 257 9.36 -3.24 10.32
CA PHE A 257 10.47 -4.14 10.60
C PHE A 257 11.70 -3.79 9.76
N ILE A 258 11.53 -3.67 8.44
CA ILE A 258 12.61 -3.27 7.52
C ILE A 258 13.19 -1.92 7.95
N LYS A 259 12.34 -0.93 8.26
CA LYS A 259 12.80 0.37 8.74
C LYS A 259 13.64 0.26 10.02
N LYS A 260 13.27 -0.59 10.97
CA LYS A 260 14.07 -0.82 12.19
C LYS A 260 15.43 -1.46 11.88
N CYS A 261 15.49 -2.41 10.95
CA CYS A 261 16.75 -2.99 10.49
C CYS A 261 17.67 -1.91 9.91
N TYR A 262 17.14 -1.07 9.00
CA TYR A 262 17.90 0.06 8.44
C TYR A 262 18.39 1.03 9.51
N GLN A 263 17.54 1.37 10.48
CA GLN A 263 17.94 2.22 11.60
C GLN A 263 19.07 1.59 12.42
N ARG A 264 19.01 0.27 12.66
CA ARG A 264 20.05 -0.42 13.42
C ARG A 264 21.37 -0.44 12.67
N VAL A 265 21.35 -0.78 11.38
CA VAL A 265 22.53 -0.72 10.50
C VAL A 265 23.17 0.66 10.53
N ALA A 266 22.37 1.72 10.41
CA ALA A 266 22.86 3.10 10.44
C ALA A 266 23.43 3.50 11.81
N LEU A 267 22.82 3.05 12.92
CA LEU A 267 23.28 3.35 14.28
C LEU A 267 24.57 2.62 14.64
N ASP A 268 24.74 1.41 14.13
CA ASP A 268 25.90 0.56 14.41
C ASP A 268 27.05 0.78 13.42
N GLU A 269 26.87 1.70 12.46
CA GLU A 269 27.83 1.98 11.38
C GLU A 269 28.28 0.71 10.64
N LEU A 270 27.38 -0.26 10.51
CA LEU A 270 27.70 -1.53 9.85
C LEU A 270 27.96 -1.28 8.37
N ASP A 271 29.08 -1.78 7.87
CA ASP A 271 29.32 -1.82 6.43
C ASP A 271 28.45 -2.93 5.83
N VAL A 272 27.36 -2.53 5.19
CA VAL A 272 26.56 -3.41 4.34
C VAL A 272 27.16 -3.31 2.94
N ASP A 273 28.03 -4.26 2.63
CA ASP A 273 28.61 -4.45 1.29
C ASP A 273 27.54 -4.80 0.24
#